data_AF-A0A9E3YFZ4-F1
#
_entry.id   AF-A0A9E3YFZ4-F1
#
_cell.length_a   1.000
_cell.length_b   1.000
_cell.length_c   1.000
_cell.angle_alpha   90.00
_cell.angle_beta   90.00
_cell.angle_gamma   90.00
#
_symmetry.space_group_name_H-M   'P 1'
#
loop_
_entity.id
_entity.type
_entity.pdbx_description
1 polymer ?
#
loop_
_entity_poly.entity_id
_entity_poly.type
_entity_poly.pdbx_seq_one_letter_code
_entity_poly.pdbx_strand_id
1 'polypeptide(L)'
;EMLRDLEAALKRVVFGQESAIESLSSAIKLARAGRREPEKPIGNYLFAGPTGVGKTEVAKQLAATLGVELLRFDMSEYMEKHAVSRLIGAPPG
;
A
#
# COMPACT_ATOMS: atom_id res chain seq x y z
N GLU A 1 0.32 16.99 -11.32
CA GLU A 1 0.09 16.04 -12.43
C GLU A 1 -0.05 14.60 -11.96
N MET A 2 0.98 14.01 -11.35
CA MET A 2 1.06 12.60 -10.94
C MET A 2 -0.21 12.01 -10.27
N LEU A 3 -0.86 12.73 -9.34
CA LEU A 3 -2.09 12.25 -8.68
C LEU A 3 -3.32 12.23 -9.59
N ARG A 4 -3.36 13.07 -10.63
CA ARG A 4 -4.47 13.15 -11.59
C ARG A 4 -4.58 11.83 -12.36
N ASP A 5 -3.45 11.30 -12.78
CA ASP A 5 -3.35 10.13 -13.66
C ASP A 5 -3.14 8.80 -12.93
N LEU A 6 -3.10 8.81 -11.59
CA LEU A 6 -2.85 7.64 -10.75
C LEU A 6 -3.74 6.44 -11.09
N GLU A 7 -5.05 6.67 -11.24
CA GLU A 7 -6.00 5.61 -11.55
C GLU A 7 -5.73 4.98 -12.92
N ALA A 8 -5.49 5.81 -13.94
CA ALA A 8 -5.18 5.37 -15.28
C ALA A 8 -3.83 4.63 -15.33
N ALA A 9 -2.84 5.08 -14.57
CA ALA A 9 -1.56 4.41 -14.45
C ALA A 9 -1.72 3.01 -13.84
N LEU A 10 -2.48 2.87 -12.75
CA LEU A 10 -2.74 1.58 -12.10
C LEU A 10 -3.57 0.62 -12.98
N LYS A 11 -4.60 1.12 -13.68
CA LYS A 11 -5.43 0.31 -14.59
C LYS A 11 -4.68 -0.23 -15.81
N ARG A 12 -3.54 0.37 -16.20
CA ARG A 12 -2.69 -0.13 -17.31
C ARG A 12 -1.91 -1.38 -16.95
N VAL A 13 -1.69 -1.63 -15.66
CA VAL A 13 -0.80 -2.68 -15.15
C VAL A 13 -1.52 -3.74 -14.33
N VAL A 14 -2.66 -3.39 -13.72
CA VAL A 14 -3.50 -4.31 -12.95
C VAL A 14 -4.88 -4.43 -13.61
N PHE A 15 -5.14 -5.59 -14.19
CA PHE A 15 -6.35 -5.88 -14.97
C PHE A 15 -7.44 -6.54 -14.12
N GLY A 16 -8.71 -6.21 -14.37
CA GLY A 16 -9.86 -6.85 -13.74
C GLY A 16 -10.04 -6.50 -12.25
N GLN A 17 -9.51 -5.35 -11.83
CA GLN A 17 -9.58 -4.83 -10.45
C GLN A 17 -10.04 -3.36 -10.42
N GLU A 18 -10.88 -2.95 -11.37
CA GLU A 18 -11.22 -1.54 -11.64
C GLU A 18 -11.83 -0.86 -10.40
N SER A 19 -12.80 -1.51 -9.75
CA SER A 19 -13.46 -0.98 -8.55
C SER A 19 -12.49 -0.76 -7.37
N ALA A 20 -11.53 -1.68 -7.18
CA ALA A 20 -10.51 -1.56 -6.14
C ALA A 20 -9.54 -0.41 -6.43
N ILE A 21 -9.13 -0.27 -7.70
CA ILE A 21 -8.21 0.81 -8.14
C ILE A 21 -8.88 2.18 -8.04
N GLU A 22 -10.16 2.30 -8.42
CA GLU A 22 -10.94 3.54 -8.30
C GLU A 22 -11.07 3.97 -6.83
N SER A 23 -11.40 3.03 -5.95
CA SER A 23 -11.53 3.26 -4.51
C SER A 23 -10.20 3.72 -3.90
N LEU A 24 -9.10 3.03 -4.22
CA LEU A 24 -7.76 3.38 -3.76
C LEU A 24 -7.34 4.77 -4.25
N SER A 25 -7.51 5.04 -5.54
CA SER A 25 -7.12 6.32 -6.17
C SER A 25 -7.88 7.49 -5.56
N SER A 26 -9.18 7.30 -5.31
CA SER A 26 -10.04 8.30 -4.65
C SER A 26 -9.57 8.59 -3.22
N ALA A 27 -9.32 7.55 -2.44
CA ALA A 27 -8.85 7.68 -1.06
C ALA A 27 -7.51 8.43 -0.97
N ILE A 28 -6.57 8.14 -1.87
CA ILE A 28 -5.25 8.80 -1.91
C ILE A 28 -5.37 10.27 -2.29
N LYS A 29 -6.17 10.59 -3.31
CA LYS A 29 -6.43 11.98 -3.72
C LYS A 29 -7.02 12.79 -2.56
N LEU A 30 -7.96 12.20 -1.82
CA LEU A 30 -8.63 12.83 -0.68
C LEU A 30 -7.68 13.05 0.50
N ALA A 31 -6.83 12.07 0.81
CA ALA A 31 -5.80 12.19 1.85
C ALA A 31 -4.77 13.30 1.53
N ARG A 32 -4.45 13.50 0.26
CA ARG A 32 -3.52 14.55 -0.20
C ARG A 32 -4.14 15.95 -0.26
N ALA A 33 -5.47 16.07 -0.25
CA ALA A 33 -6.18 17.35 -0.27
C ALA A 33 -6.18 18.10 1.09
N GLY A 34 -5.46 17.61 2.10
CA GLY A 34 -5.16 18.37 3.32
C GLY A 34 -6.06 18.10 4.53
N ARG A 35 -6.98 17.12 4.47
CA ARG A 35 -7.72 16.64 5.65
C ARG A 35 -6.98 15.47 6.31
N ARG A 36 -5.83 15.73 6.93
CA ARG A 36 -5.05 14.70 7.62
C ARG A 36 -4.60 15.17 9.00
N GLU A 37 -4.74 14.29 9.98
CA GLU A 37 -4.11 14.42 11.29
C GLU A 37 -2.60 14.14 11.15
N PRO A 38 -1.71 15.03 11.63
CA PRO A 38 -0.25 14.89 11.44
C PRO A 38 0.32 13.53 11.88
N GLU A 39 -0.20 12.98 12.96
CA GLU A 39 0.26 11.74 13.60
C GLU A 39 -0.29 10.45 12.96
N LYS A 40 -1.24 10.54 12.02
CA LYS A 40 -1.85 9.36 11.38
C LYS A 40 -1.24 9.12 10.01
N PRO A 41 -1.11 7.88 9.52
CA PRO A 41 -0.69 7.60 8.15
C PRO A 41 -1.52 8.33 7.08
N ILE A 42 -0.96 8.54 5.89
CA ILE A 42 -1.69 9.12 4.74
C ILE A 42 -2.90 8.25 4.39
N GLY A 43 -2.74 6.93 4.48
CA GLY A 43 -3.80 5.97 4.30
C GLY A 43 -3.31 4.58 4.68
N ASN A 44 -4.21 3.77 5.23
CA ASN A 44 -3.98 2.36 5.51
C ASN A 44 -4.92 1.56 4.61
N TYR A 45 -4.37 0.65 3.83
CA TYR A 45 -5.13 -0.12 2.84
C TYR A 45 -4.89 -1.61 3.05
N LEU A 46 -5.96 -2.40 2.95
CA LEU A 46 -5.91 -3.85 2.98
C LEU A 46 -6.41 -4.39 1.63
N PHE A 47 -5.52 -5.03 0.89
CA PHE A 47 -5.89 -5.75 -0.33
C PHE A 47 -6.15 -7.21 0.03
N ALA A 48 -7.38 -7.68 -0.20
CA ALA A 48 -7.78 -9.07 0.05
C ALA A 48 -8.16 -9.76 -1.26
N GLY A 49 -7.92 -11.07 -1.35
CA GLY A 49 -8.26 -11.88 -2.52
C GLY A 49 -7.25 -13.03 -2.76
N PRO A 50 -7.52 -13.93 -3.73
CA PRO A 50 -6.65 -15.07 -4.05
C PRO A 50 -5.22 -14.65 -4.45
N THR A 51 -4.27 -15.58 -4.37
CA THR A 51 -2.92 -15.36 -4.91
C THR A 51 -2.97 -15.13 -6.41
N GLY A 52 -2.08 -14.27 -6.93
CA GLY A 52 -1.97 -13.99 -8.37
C GLY A 52 -2.84 -12.84 -8.90
N VAL A 53 -3.79 -12.32 -8.13
CA VAL A 53 -4.73 -11.26 -8.60
C VAL A 53 -4.16 -9.83 -8.63
N GLY A 54 -2.85 -9.66 -8.40
CA GLY A 54 -2.18 -8.36 -8.53
C GLY A 54 -2.07 -7.49 -7.27
N LYS A 55 -2.44 -7.98 -6.08
CA LYS A 55 -2.35 -7.21 -4.81
C LYS A 55 -0.97 -6.57 -4.56
N THR A 56 0.09 -7.37 -4.68
CA THR A 56 1.47 -6.90 -4.50
C THR A 56 1.89 -5.95 -5.62
N GLU A 57 1.37 -6.15 -6.83
CA GLU A 57 1.68 -5.32 -7.98
C GLU A 57 1.06 -3.92 -7.83
N VAL A 58 -0.18 -3.82 -7.35
CA VAL A 58 -0.81 -2.53 -7.00
C VAL A 58 0.09 -1.72 -6.05
N ALA A 59 0.63 -2.35 -5.00
CA ALA A 59 1.49 -1.66 -4.04
C ALA A 59 2.80 -1.16 -4.67
N LYS A 60 3.44 -1.97 -5.52
CA LYS A 60 4.67 -1.58 -6.26
C LYS A 60 4.40 -0.43 -7.23
N GLN A 61 3.35 -0.54 -8.02
CA GLN A 61 2.98 0.46 -9.02
C GLN A 61 2.56 1.76 -8.36
N LEU A 62 1.90 1.68 -7.20
CA LEU A 62 1.58 2.86 -6.40
C LEU A 62 2.85 3.57 -5.91
N ALA A 63 3.82 2.85 -5.36
CA ALA A 63 5.08 3.43 -4.90
C ALA A 63 5.85 4.08 -6.07
N ALA A 64 5.96 3.39 -7.19
CA ALA A 64 6.60 3.90 -8.41
C ALA A 64 5.89 5.15 -8.94
N THR A 65 4.55 5.12 -9.02
CA THR A 65 3.76 6.25 -9.51
C THR A 65 3.90 7.45 -8.59
N LEU A 66 3.91 7.27 -7.26
CA LEU A 66 4.05 8.34 -6.27
C LEU A 66 5.49 8.83 -6.08
N GLY A 67 6.49 8.17 -6.69
CA GLY A 67 7.90 8.50 -6.52
C GLY A 67 8.42 8.27 -5.10
N VAL A 68 7.91 7.25 -4.40
CA VAL A 68 8.31 6.92 -3.02
C VAL A 68 8.97 5.54 -2.96
N GLU A 69 9.85 5.36 -1.97
CA GLU A 69 10.47 4.07 -1.69
C GLU A 69 9.42 3.05 -1.21
N LEU A 70 9.48 1.83 -1.75
CA LEU A 70 8.67 0.72 -1.26
C LEU A 70 9.44 -0.07 -0.21
N LEU A 71 9.09 0.13 1.06
CA LEU A 71 9.53 -0.75 2.14
C LEU A 71 8.66 -2.01 2.15
N ARG A 72 9.28 -3.16 1.96
CA ARG A 72 8.60 -4.46 1.93
C ARG A 72 8.98 -5.30 3.15
N PHE A 73 7.96 -5.76 3.86
CA PHE A 73 8.09 -6.71 4.95
C PHE A 73 7.35 -7.99 4.57
N ASP A 74 8.03 -9.13 4.55
CA ASP A 74 7.38 -10.42 4.30
C ASP A 74 6.74 -10.93 5.59
N MET A 75 5.41 -10.88 5.66
CA MET A 75 4.66 -11.29 6.85
C MET A 75 4.85 -12.77 7.20
N SER A 76 5.25 -13.60 6.25
CA SER A 76 5.54 -15.02 6.48
C SER A 76 6.75 -15.21 7.41
N GLU A 77 7.68 -14.25 7.44
CA GLU A 77 8.85 -14.29 8.32
C GLU A 77 8.50 -14.02 9.80
N TYR A 78 7.28 -13.54 10.09
CA TYR A 78 6.84 -13.10 11.42
C TYR A 78 5.73 -13.99 12.02
N MET A 79 5.47 -15.16 11.42
CA MET A 79 4.42 -16.07 11.93
C MET A 79 4.76 -16.65 13.31
N GLU A 80 6.04 -16.81 13.62
CA GLU A 80 6.48 -17.31 14.93
C GLU A 80 6.55 -16.20 15.96
N LYS A 81 6.10 -16.47 17.19
CA LYS A 81 6.04 -15.50 18.29
C LYS A 81 7.38 -14.79 18.54
N HIS A 82 8.49 -15.51 18.40
CA HIS A 82 9.83 -14.96 18.64
C HIS A 82 10.35 -14.11 17.47
N ALA A 83 9.85 -14.35 16.26
CA ALA A 83 10.29 -13.62 15.06
C ALA A 83 9.81 -12.16 15.04
N VAL A 84 8.74 -11.83 15.76
CA VAL A 84 8.20 -10.46 15.87
C VAL A 84 9.25 -9.48 16.40
N SER A 85 10.18 -9.94 17.25
CA SER A 85 11.28 -9.11 17.77
C SER A 85 12.18 -8.51 16.67
N ARG A 86 12.24 -9.11 15.48
CA ARG A 86 12.95 -8.54 14.32
C ARG A 86 12.28 -7.30 13.75
N LEU A 87 10.97 -7.14 13.95
CA LEU A 87 10.19 -5.99 13.48
C LEU A 87 10.12 -4.86 14.52
N ILE A 88 9.90 -5.21 15.80
CA ILE A 88 9.66 -4.25 16.87
C ILE A 88 10.87 -3.98 17.78
N GLY A 89 11.96 -4.72 17.57
CA GLY A 89 13.13 -4.74 18.45
C GLY A 89 12.98 -5.77 19.57
N ALA A 90 14.13 -6.23 20.09
CA ALA A 90 14.14 -7.06 21.29
C ALA A 90 13.75 -6.20 22.51
N PRO A 91 12.89 -6.71 23.41
CA PRO A 91 12.65 -6.03 24.68
C PRO A 91 13.97 -5.93 25.46
N PRO A 92 14.18 -4.85 26.23
CA PRO A 92 15.35 -4.74 27.09
C PRO A 92 15.26 -5.78 28.21
N GLY A 93 16.23 -6.70 28.25
CA GLY A 93 16.55 -7.58 29.39
C GLY A 93 15.47 -8.57 29.80
#